data_AF-X0XY40-F1
#
_entry.id   AF-X0XY40-F1
#
_cell.length_a   1.000
_cell.length_b   1.000
_cell.length_c   1.000
_cell.angle_alpha   90.00
_cell.angle_beta   90.00
_cell.angle_gamma   90.00
#
_symmetry.space_group_name_H-M   'P 1'
#
loop_
_entity.id
_entity.type
_entity.pdbx_description
1 polymer ?
#
loop_
_entity_poly.entity_id
_entity_poly.type
_entity_poly.pdbx_seq_one_letter_code
_entity_poly.pdbx_strand_id
1 'polypeptide(L)'
;MCEMLELYTPEYEVVNTKERVTIDLLKDGQDFLKQFEINSDYLLDTVSLVYKYLRNNRKIPHNLFKFFIAAYYIISRHPFSFPTHETKKVFCQKFGLPVSSLEYCVEKMKDSLNYIKILDDMNFPYFIDPKRDISLNVIKKLIRSKVEKAMMSFLLSQQSINSQILTEELVM
;
A
#
# COMPACT_ATOMS: atom_id res chain seq x y z
N MET A 1 -14.57 57.60 -22.60
CA MET A 1 -13.82 56.59 -21.82
C MET A 1 -14.75 55.40 -21.62
N CYS A 2 -14.63 54.38 -22.45
CA CYS A 2 -15.28 53.09 -22.22
C CYS A 2 -14.27 52.21 -21.47
N GLU A 3 -14.56 51.88 -20.22
CA GLU A 3 -13.88 50.79 -19.54
C GLU A 3 -14.37 49.48 -20.17
N MET A 4 -13.50 48.82 -20.94
CA MET A 4 -13.69 47.41 -21.26
C MET A 4 -13.44 46.61 -19.98
N LEU A 5 -14.50 45.99 -19.45
CA LEU A 5 -14.38 44.87 -18.55
C LEU A 5 -13.70 43.73 -19.32
N GLU A 6 -12.40 43.55 -19.08
CA GLU A 6 -11.70 42.34 -19.49
C GLU A 6 -12.39 41.15 -18.80
N LEU A 7 -13.15 40.40 -19.58
CA LEU A 7 -13.63 39.08 -19.19
C LEU A 7 -12.39 38.24 -18.96
N TYR A 8 -11.98 38.09 -17.70
CA TYR A 8 -11.06 37.05 -17.28
C TYR A 8 -11.67 35.73 -17.75
N THR A 9 -11.16 35.18 -18.85
CA THR A 9 -11.35 33.76 -19.12
C THR A 9 -10.67 33.06 -17.98
N PRO A 10 -11.38 32.36 -17.07
CA PRO A 10 -10.69 31.51 -16.14
C PRO A 10 -9.82 30.60 -17.00
N GLU A 11 -8.52 30.61 -16.74
CA GLU A 11 -7.64 29.57 -17.23
C GLU A 11 -8.24 28.27 -16.69
N TYR A 12 -9.15 27.68 -17.46
CA TYR A 12 -9.35 26.25 -17.44
C TYR A 12 -8.00 25.73 -17.88
N GLU A 13 -7.06 25.61 -16.92
CA GLU A 13 -6.01 24.62 -17.01
C GLU A 13 -6.72 23.38 -17.51
N VAL A 14 -6.41 23.03 -18.76
CA VAL A 14 -6.91 21.84 -19.42
C VAL A 14 -6.33 20.72 -18.57
N VAL A 15 -7.04 20.33 -17.50
CA VAL A 15 -6.71 19.18 -16.67
C VAL A 15 -6.46 18.09 -17.68
N ASN A 16 -5.20 17.67 -17.76
CA ASN A 16 -4.65 16.89 -18.85
C ASN A 16 -5.63 15.75 -19.12
N THR A 17 -6.05 15.51 -20.37
CA THR A 17 -7.09 14.50 -20.69
C THR A 17 -6.79 13.15 -20.02
N LYS A 18 -5.50 12.83 -19.83
CA LYS A 18 -5.03 11.67 -19.08
C LYS A 18 -5.40 11.68 -17.59
N GLU A 19 -5.30 12.82 -16.93
CA GLU A 19 -5.67 13.01 -15.52
C GLU A 19 -7.18 12.88 -15.32
N ARG A 20 -7.99 13.47 -16.21
CA ARG A 20 -9.46 13.27 -16.19
C ARG A 20 -9.84 11.81 -16.33
N VAL A 21 -9.27 11.12 -17.34
CA VAL A 21 -9.48 9.68 -17.53
C VAL A 21 -9.06 8.88 -16.30
N THR A 22 -7.94 9.25 -15.66
CA THR A 22 -7.51 8.58 -14.43
C THR A 22 -8.51 8.79 -13.30
N ILE A 23 -9.01 10.01 -13.09
CA ILE A 23 -10.01 10.31 -12.06
C ILE A 23 -11.29 9.50 -12.30
N ASP A 24 -11.78 9.43 -13.53
CA ASP A 24 -12.99 8.69 -13.87
C ASP A 24 -12.80 7.19 -13.60
N LEU A 25 -11.66 6.61 -14.01
CA LEU A 25 -11.32 5.22 -13.70
C LEU A 25 -11.23 4.93 -12.20
N LEU A 26 -10.77 5.89 -11.40
CA LEU A 26 -10.71 5.74 -9.93
C LEU A 26 -12.11 5.78 -9.30
N LYS A 27 -13.00 6.64 -9.80
CA LYS A 27 -14.41 6.68 -9.36
C LYS A 27 -15.12 5.38 -9.72
N ASP A 28 -15.00 4.92 -10.96
CA ASP A 28 -15.58 3.67 -11.42
C ASP A 28 -15.10 2.49 -10.57
N GLY A 29 -13.80 2.45 -10.25
CA GLY A 29 -13.23 1.42 -9.39
C GLY A 29 -13.71 1.50 -7.93
N GLN A 30 -13.86 2.71 -7.39
CA GLN A 30 -14.42 2.92 -6.07
C GLN A 30 -15.87 2.42 -6.00
N ASP A 31 -16.69 2.77 -6.99
CA ASP A 31 -18.10 2.37 -7.03
C ASP A 31 -18.26 0.87 -7.32
N PHE A 32 -17.37 0.28 -8.11
CA PHE A 32 -17.24 -1.17 -8.25
C PHE A 32 -16.97 -1.85 -6.91
N LEU A 33 -16.01 -1.35 -6.12
CA LEU A 33 -15.65 -1.93 -4.82
C LEU A 33 -16.80 -1.84 -3.80
N LYS A 34 -17.59 -0.76 -3.82
CA LYS A 34 -18.76 -0.58 -2.94
C LYS A 34 -19.89 -1.58 -3.19
N GLN A 35 -19.89 -2.29 -4.32
CA GLN A 35 -20.86 -3.36 -4.59
C GLN A 35 -20.60 -4.62 -3.76
N PHE A 36 -19.42 -4.71 -3.12
CA PHE A 36 -19.02 -5.83 -2.28
C PHE A 36 -19.00 -5.44 -0.80
N GLU A 37 -19.14 -6.43 0.08
CA GLU A 37 -18.98 -6.27 1.52
C GLU A 37 -17.50 -6.15 1.90
N ILE A 38 -16.90 -4.98 1.63
CA ILE A 38 -15.54 -4.64 2.03
C ILE A 38 -15.50 -3.76 3.28
N ASN A 39 -14.36 -3.76 3.98
CA ASN A 39 -14.13 -2.80 5.06
C ASN A 39 -13.94 -1.40 4.43
N SER A 40 -14.84 -0.47 4.78
CA SER A 40 -14.83 0.91 4.28
C SER A 40 -13.55 1.67 4.63
N ASP A 41 -12.91 1.32 5.74
CA ASP A 41 -11.69 1.98 6.22
C ASP A 41 -10.53 1.76 5.24
N TYR A 42 -10.57 0.66 4.48
CA TYR A 42 -9.54 0.34 3.49
C TYR A 42 -9.83 0.91 2.09
N LEU A 43 -11.01 1.49 1.86
CA LEU A 43 -11.43 1.90 0.52
C LEU A 43 -10.53 2.99 -0.06
N LEU A 44 -10.23 4.03 0.72
CA LEU A 44 -9.40 5.14 0.26
C LEU A 44 -7.97 4.68 -0.03
N ASP A 45 -7.40 3.86 0.84
CA ASP A 45 -6.07 3.29 0.66
C ASP A 45 -5.98 2.36 -0.54
N THR A 46 -7.05 1.58 -0.78
CA THR A 46 -7.18 0.72 -1.95
C THR A 46 -7.18 1.52 -3.25
N VAL A 47 -8.02 2.56 -3.35
CA VAL A 47 -8.09 3.44 -4.53
C VAL A 47 -6.77 4.19 -4.72
N SER A 48 -6.17 4.69 -3.63
CA SER A 48 -4.86 5.34 -3.63
C SER A 48 -3.76 4.41 -4.15
N LEU A 49 -3.79 3.13 -3.81
CA LEU A 49 -2.83 2.14 -4.29
C LEU A 49 -2.94 1.93 -5.80
N VAL A 50 -4.16 1.83 -6.33
CA VAL A 50 -4.39 1.74 -7.79
C VAL A 50 -3.96 3.02 -8.50
N TYR A 51 -4.24 4.19 -7.94
CA TYR A 51 -3.75 5.46 -8.48
C TYR A 51 -2.22 5.50 -8.59
N LYS A 52 -1.50 5.09 -7.54
CA LYS A 52 -0.03 4.99 -7.56
C LYS A 52 0.44 4.01 -8.64
N TYR A 53 -0.22 2.87 -8.77
CA TYR A 53 0.08 1.89 -9.80
C TYR A 53 -0.09 2.48 -11.21
N LEU A 54 -1.21 3.15 -11.48
CA LEU A 54 -1.47 3.81 -12.77
C LEU A 54 -0.48 4.94 -13.05
N ARG A 55 -0.04 5.69 -12.04
CA ARG A 55 0.97 6.74 -12.18
C ARG A 55 2.35 6.18 -12.53
N ASN A 56 2.74 5.05 -11.94
CA ASN A 56 4.03 4.41 -12.19
C ASN A 56 4.07 3.64 -13.52
N ASN A 57 2.91 3.26 -14.07
CA ASN A 57 2.82 2.50 -15.31
C ASN A 57 2.37 3.37 -16.49
N ARG A 58 2.95 3.12 -17.67
CA ARG A 58 2.60 3.88 -18.88
C ARG A 58 1.26 3.49 -19.50
N LYS A 59 0.80 2.26 -19.25
CA LYS A 59 -0.41 1.67 -19.85
C LYS A 59 -1.41 1.30 -18.78
N ILE A 60 -2.68 1.58 -19.05
CA ILE A 60 -3.80 1.12 -18.24
C ILE A 60 -4.01 -0.38 -18.54
N PRO A 61 -4.10 -1.24 -17.51
CA PRO A 61 -4.41 -2.66 -17.71
C PRO A 61 -5.75 -2.86 -18.42
N HIS A 62 -5.85 -3.92 -19.23
CA HIS A 62 -7.08 -4.24 -19.97
C HIS A 62 -8.29 -4.47 -19.04
N ASN A 63 -8.06 -5.05 -17.85
CA ASN A 63 -9.08 -5.19 -16.83
C ASN A 63 -8.59 -4.57 -15.52
N LEU A 64 -8.89 -3.29 -15.34
CA LEU A 64 -8.49 -2.52 -14.17
C LEU A 64 -9.23 -2.95 -12.88
N PHE A 65 -10.46 -3.45 -12.97
CA PHE A 65 -11.24 -3.89 -11.81
C PHE A 65 -10.56 -5.02 -11.03
N LYS A 66 -9.83 -5.92 -11.73
CA LYS A 66 -9.00 -6.95 -11.07
C LYS A 66 -7.89 -6.34 -10.20
N PHE A 67 -7.34 -5.19 -10.61
CA PHE A 67 -6.33 -4.47 -9.84
C PHE A 67 -6.93 -3.78 -8.61
N PHE A 68 -8.19 -3.34 -8.64
CA PHE A 68 -8.87 -2.86 -7.44
C PHE A 68 -9.05 -3.96 -6.40
N ILE A 69 -9.43 -5.18 -6.80
CA ILE A 69 -9.52 -6.34 -5.89
C ILE A 69 -8.14 -6.71 -5.34
N ALA A 70 -7.12 -6.73 -6.20
CA ALA A 70 -5.74 -7.01 -5.77
C ALA A 70 -5.19 -5.93 -4.82
N ALA A 71 -5.51 -4.66 -5.08
CA ALA A 71 -5.17 -3.56 -4.19
C ALA A 71 -5.83 -3.73 -2.82
N TYR A 72 -7.12 -4.08 -2.80
CA TYR A 72 -7.83 -4.34 -1.56
C TYR A 72 -7.19 -5.49 -0.79
N TYR A 73 -6.81 -6.58 -1.48
CA TYR A 73 -6.06 -7.69 -0.87
C TYR A 73 -4.75 -7.25 -0.23
N ILE A 74 -3.97 -6.40 -0.91
CA ILE A 74 -2.69 -5.88 -0.39
C ILE A 74 -2.94 -5.03 0.87
N ILE A 75 -3.91 -4.12 0.82
CA ILE A 75 -4.23 -3.21 1.95
C ILE A 75 -4.78 -3.99 3.15
N SER A 76 -5.69 -4.94 2.92
CA SER A 76 -6.25 -5.79 3.99
C SER A 76 -5.24 -6.77 4.60
N ARG A 77 -4.00 -6.78 4.08
CA ARG A 77 -2.89 -7.64 4.50
C ARG A 77 -1.72 -6.80 5.01
N HIS A 78 -1.98 -5.63 5.56
CA HIS A 78 -0.97 -4.90 6.30
C HIS A 78 -0.55 -5.67 7.57
N PRO A 79 0.71 -5.65 8.04
CA PRO A 79 1.11 -6.35 9.26
C PRO A 79 0.26 -6.02 10.50
N PHE A 80 -0.33 -4.83 10.55
CA PHE A 80 -1.24 -4.42 11.62
C PHE A 80 -2.62 -5.10 11.60
N SER A 81 -2.96 -5.80 10.53
CA SER A 81 -4.15 -6.65 10.49
C SER A 81 -3.88 -8.07 11.01
N PHE A 82 -2.66 -8.37 11.47
CA PHE A 82 -2.34 -9.68 12.02
C PHE A 82 -3.21 -9.98 13.27
N PRO A 83 -3.77 -11.20 13.40
CA PRO A 83 -3.71 -12.31 12.43
C PRO A 83 -4.81 -12.22 11.37
N THR A 84 -4.45 -12.37 10.10
CA THR A 84 -5.42 -12.51 8.99
C THR A 84 -5.21 -13.85 8.28
N HIS A 85 -5.88 -14.92 8.71
CA HIS A 85 -5.69 -16.28 8.16
C HIS A 85 -6.71 -16.68 7.08
N GLU A 86 -7.34 -15.71 6.41
CA GLU A 86 -8.19 -16.01 5.27
C GLU A 86 -7.36 -16.57 4.10
N THR A 87 -7.82 -17.63 3.43
CA THR A 87 -7.09 -18.14 2.26
C THR A 87 -7.38 -17.29 1.02
N LYS A 88 -6.43 -17.23 0.07
CA LYS A 88 -6.67 -16.54 -1.22
C LYS A 88 -7.93 -17.06 -1.93
N LYS A 89 -8.22 -18.36 -1.81
CA LYS A 89 -9.41 -18.99 -2.40
C LYS A 89 -10.69 -18.39 -1.82
N VAL A 90 -10.79 -18.30 -0.49
CA VAL A 90 -11.95 -17.72 0.19
C VAL A 90 -12.07 -16.23 -0.13
N PHE A 91 -10.97 -15.48 -0.08
CA PHE A 91 -10.95 -14.07 -0.47
C PHE A 91 -11.48 -13.88 -1.91
N CYS A 92 -10.96 -14.66 -2.86
CA CYS A 92 -11.31 -14.58 -4.27
C CYS A 92 -12.78 -14.90 -4.57
N GLN A 93 -13.38 -15.82 -3.81
CA GLN A 93 -14.80 -16.19 -3.97
C GLN A 93 -15.73 -14.99 -3.74
N LYS A 94 -15.40 -14.09 -2.81
CA LYS A 94 -16.19 -12.88 -2.52
C LYS A 94 -16.32 -11.94 -3.73
N PHE A 95 -15.35 -11.98 -4.64
CA PHE A 95 -15.26 -11.09 -5.80
C PHE A 95 -15.46 -11.81 -7.14
N GLY A 96 -15.75 -13.12 -7.13
CA GLY A 96 -15.84 -13.92 -8.37
C GLY A 96 -14.54 -13.93 -9.19
N LEU A 97 -13.37 -13.79 -8.54
CA LEU A 97 -12.06 -13.65 -9.19
C LEU A 97 -11.31 -14.99 -9.16
N PRO A 98 -10.67 -15.45 -10.25
CA PRO A 98 -9.76 -16.60 -10.18
C PRO A 98 -8.52 -16.27 -9.34
N VAL A 99 -8.04 -17.23 -8.52
CA VAL A 99 -6.84 -17.04 -7.68
C VAL A 99 -5.61 -16.65 -8.51
N SER A 100 -5.43 -17.25 -9.69
CA SER A 100 -4.34 -16.90 -10.60
C SER A 100 -4.40 -15.45 -11.09
N SER A 101 -5.60 -14.88 -11.26
CA SER A 101 -5.79 -13.47 -11.61
C SER A 101 -5.41 -12.57 -10.44
N LEU A 102 -5.79 -12.95 -9.21
CA LEU A 102 -5.36 -12.23 -8.01
C LEU A 102 -3.84 -12.22 -7.88
N GLU A 103 -3.21 -13.39 -7.98
CA GLU A 103 -1.76 -13.54 -7.85
C GLU A 103 -1.01 -12.72 -8.89
N TYR A 104 -1.45 -12.78 -10.16
CA TYR A 104 -0.88 -11.96 -11.21
C TYR A 104 -0.96 -10.46 -10.89
N CYS A 105 -2.14 -9.97 -10.49
CA CYS A 105 -2.34 -8.54 -10.22
C CYS A 105 -1.56 -8.09 -8.99
N VAL A 106 -1.56 -8.89 -7.92
CA VAL A 106 -0.80 -8.62 -6.69
C VAL A 106 0.70 -8.54 -7.00
N GLU A 107 1.27 -9.50 -7.72
CA GLU A 107 2.70 -9.47 -8.07
C GLU A 107 3.03 -8.26 -8.95
N LYS A 108 2.18 -7.94 -9.94
CA LYS A 108 2.36 -6.73 -10.76
C LYS A 108 2.34 -5.44 -9.96
N MET A 109 1.42 -5.30 -9.01
CA MET A 109 1.36 -4.11 -8.15
C MET A 109 2.55 -4.06 -7.20
N LYS A 110 2.89 -5.19 -6.57
CA LYS A 110 4.00 -5.33 -5.63
C LYS A 110 5.32 -4.95 -6.29
N ASP A 111 5.61 -5.50 -7.48
CA ASP A 111 6.83 -5.21 -8.22
C ASP A 111 6.87 -3.76 -8.72
N SER A 112 5.74 -3.24 -9.24
CA SER A 112 5.69 -1.87 -9.76
C SER A 112 5.83 -0.79 -8.69
N LEU A 113 5.39 -1.09 -7.46
CA LEU A 113 5.39 -0.16 -6.33
C LEU A 113 6.50 -0.45 -5.32
N ASN A 114 7.24 -1.54 -5.50
CA ASN A 114 8.27 -2.04 -4.58
C ASN A 114 7.74 -2.34 -3.17
N TYR A 115 6.57 -2.96 -3.07
CA TYR A 115 6.07 -3.43 -1.78
C TYR A 115 6.88 -4.64 -1.31
N ILE A 116 7.13 -4.70 0.00
CA ILE A 116 7.76 -5.86 0.64
C ILE A 116 6.66 -6.84 1.00
N LYS A 117 6.85 -8.11 0.67
CA LYS A 117 6.01 -9.22 1.10
C LYS A 117 6.69 -9.96 2.23
N ILE A 118 6.00 -10.14 3.36
CA ILE A 118 6.42 -10.93 4.51
C ILE A 118 5.43 -12.08 4.69
N LEU A 119 5.87 -13.19 5.24
CA LEU A 119 5.01 -14.34 5.55
C LEU A 119 4.95 -14.51 7.07
N ASP A 120 3.78 -14.88 7.59
CA ASP A 120 3.68 -15.39 8.96
C ASP A 120 4.13 -16.86 9.05
N ASP A 121 4.06 -17.42 10.25
CA ASP A 121 4.36 -18.82 10.56
C ASP A 121 3.49 -19.82 9.79
N MET A 122 2.28 -19.41 9.41
CA MET A 122 1.35 -20.17 8.58
C MET A 122 1.49 -19.90 7.08
N ASN A 123 2.48 -19.13 6.65
CA ASN A 123 2.73 -18.70 5.26
C ASN A 123 1.64 -17.80 4.63
N PHE A 124 0.85 -17.09 5.43
CA PHE A 124 -0.01 -16.03 4.89
C PHE A 124 0.80 -14.77 4.61
N PRO A 125 0.56 -14.11 3.45
CA PRO A 125 1.32 -12.95 3.07
C PRO A 125 0.79 -11.67 3.71
N TYR A 126 1.73 -10.82 4.12
CA TYR A 126 1.52 -9.43 4.53
C TYR A 126 2.37 -8.50 3.67
N PHE A 127 1.89 -7.28 3.44
CA PHE A 127 2.51 -6.33 2.52
C PHE A 127 2.80 -4.99 3.19
N ILE A 128 4.00 -4.46 2.95
CA ILE A 128 4.47 -3.19 3.51
C ILE A 128 4.95 -2.28 2.38
N ASP A 129 4.57 -1.00 2.43
CA ASP A 129 5.18 0.05 1.60
C ASP A 129 6.46 0.54 2.29
N PRO A 130 7.66 0.15 1.83
CA PRO A 130 8.89 0.46 2.55
C PRO A 130 9.22 1.96 2.60
N LYS A 131 8.59 2.79 1.74
CA LYS A 131 8.87 4.23 1.65
C LYS A 131 7.88 5.06 2.45
N ARG A 132 6.61 4.65 2.49
CA ARG A 132 5.52 5.48 3.03
C ARG A 132 4.90 4.96 4.30
N ASP A 133 5.19 3.71 4.67
CA ASP A 133 4.68 3.18 5.92
C ASP A 133 5.38 3.88 7.10
N ILE A 134 4.61 4.75 7.76
CA ILE A 134 5.05 5.51 8.93
C ILE A 134 5.45 4.53 10.04
N SER A 135 4.72 3.44 10.19
CA SER A 135 5.00 2.45 11.22
C SER A 135 6.37 1.84 11.03
N LEU A 136 6.72 1.42 9.81
CA LEU A 136 8.04 0.90 9.50
C LEU A 136 9.15 1.90 9.80
N ASN A 137 8.94 3.19 9.46
CA ASN A 137 9.93 4.24 9.73
C ASN A 137 10.10 4.49 11.23
N VAL A 138 9.02 4.46 12.00
CA VAL A 138 9.06 4.58 13.46
C VAL A 138 9.76 3.37 14.07
N ILE A 139 9.39 2.15 13.67
CA ILE A 139 10.02 0.90 14.11
C ILE A 139 11.53 0.93 13.82
N LYS A 140 11.95 1.30 12.61
CA LYS A 140 13.38 1.43 12.26
C LYS A 140 14.12 2.40 13.16
N LYS A 141 13.50 3.55 13.50
CA LYS A 141 14.10 4.54 14.40
C LYS A 141 14.22 4.02 15.84
N LEU A 142 13.19 3.33 16.33
CA LEU A 142 13.19 2.72 17.67
C LEU A 142 14.26 1.64 17.78
N ILE A 143 14.31 0.73 16.80
CA ILE A 143 15.34 -0.32 16.72
C ILE A 143 16.73 0.32 16.69
N ARG A 144 16.95 1.29 15.80
CA ARG A 144 18.25 1.98 15.69
C ARG A 144 18.67 2.62 17.01
N SER A 145 17.76 3.31 17.70
CA SER A 145 18.04 3.93 19.01
C SER A 145 18.43 2.90 20.07
N LYS A 146 17.74 1.76 20.15
CA LYS A 146 18.10 0.66 21.06
C LYS A 146 19.48 0.06 20.73
N VAL A 147 19.76 -0.18 19.45
CA VAL A 147 21.07 -0.68 18.99
C VAL A 147 22.19 0.33 19.31
N GLU A 148 21.98 1.62 19.05
CA GLU A 148 22.95 2.67 19.35
C GLU A 148 23.26 2.74 20.85
N LYS A 149 22.24 2.62 21.72
CA LYS A 149 22.44 2.54 23.17
C LYS A 149 23.23 1.30 23.59
N ALA A 150 22.92 0.14 23.04
CA ALA A 150 23.65 -1.10 23.31
C ALA A 150 25.13 -1.00 22.86
N MET A 151 25.38 -0.41 21.68
CA MET A 151 26.73 -0.14 21.19
C MET A 151 27.50 0.83 22.09
N MET A 152 26.87 1.91 22.54
CA MET A 152 27.52 2.84 23.47
C MET A 152 27.82 2.19 24.81
N SER A 153 26.93 1.35 25.32
CA SER A 153 27.18 0.57 26.54
C SER A 153 28.38 -0.36 26.35
N PHE A 154 28.47 -1.07 25.24
CA PHE A 154 29.63 -1.91 24.90
C PHE A 154 30.93 -1.10 24.85
N LEU A 155 30.94 0.06 24.19
CA LEU A 155 32.15 0.89 24.08
C LEU A 155 32.61 1.42 25.43
N LEU A 156 31.69 1.78 26.33
CA LEU A 156 32.00 2.35 27.63
C LEU A 156 32.36 1.29 28.68
N SER A 157 31.73 0.12 28.63
CA SER A 157 31.84 -0.92 29.66
C SER A 157 32.60 -2.18 29.22
N GLN A 158 32.98 -2.28 27.95
CA GLN A 158 33.58 -3.46 27.30
C GLN A 158 32.77 -4.76 27.45
N GLN A 159 31.49 -4.66 27.83
CA GLN A 159 30.61 -5.81 27.94
C GLN A 159 30.08 -6.22 26.56
N SER A 160 30.38 -7.45 26.14
CA SER A 160 29.92 -8.02 24.87
C SER A 160 28.42 -7.89 24.67
N ILE A 161 28.00 -7.42 23.49
CA ILE A 161 26.58 -7.36 23.12
C ILE A 161 26.12 -8.76 22.73
N ASN A 162 25.18 -9.32 23.48
CA ASN A 162 24.48 -10.54 23.07
C ASN A 162 23.33 -10.16 22.12
N SER A 163 23.45 -10.57 20.86
CA SER A 163 22.46 -10.26 19.83
C SER A 163 21.11 -10.95 20.05
N GLN A 164 21.06 -12.12 20.69
CA GLN A 164 19.80 -12.75 21.07
C GLN A 164 19.04 -11.91 22.09
N ILE A 165 19.70 -11.49 23.17
CA ILE A 165 19.07 -10.68 24.24
C ILE A 165 18.55 -9.36 23.66
N LEU A 166 19.36 -8.69 22.83
CA LEU A 166 18.95 -7.45 22.17
C LEU A 166 17.73 -7.65 21.27
N THR A 167 17.63 -8.80 20.60
CA THR A 167 16.48 -9.14 19.75
C THR A 167 15.23 -9.41 20.59
N GLU A 168 15.35 -10.14 21.70
CA GLU A 168 14.24 -10.39 22.63
C GLU A 168 13.69 -9.08 23.21
N GLU A 169 14.58 -8.16 23.61
CA GLU A 169 14.20 -6.82 24.08
C GLU A 169 13.54 -5.94 23.00
N LEU A 170 13.72 -6.25 21.73
CA LEU A 170 13.10 -5.53 20.61
C LEU A 170 11.70 -6.06 20.26
N VAL A 171 11.42 -7.30 20.61
CA VAL A 171 10.15 -8.00 20.30
C VAL A 171 9.16 -7.92 21.48
N MET A 172 9.66 -7.79 22.72
CA MET A 172 8.86 -7.49 23.92
C MET A 172 8.52 -6.01 24.06
#